data_AF-A0A3Q2Z0X9-F1
#
_entry.id   AF-A0A3Q2Z0X9-F1
#
_cell.length_a   1.000
_cell.length_b   1.000
_cell.length_c   1.000
_cell.angle_alpha   90.00
_cell.angle_beta   90.00
_cell.angle_gamma   90.00
#
_symmetry.space_group_name_H-M   'P 1'
#
loop_
_entity.id
_entity.type
_entity.pdbx_description
1 polymer ?
#
loop_
_entity_poly.entity_id
_entity_poly.type
_entity_poly.pdbx_seq_one_letter_code
_entity_poly.pdbx_strand_id
1 'polypeptide(L)'
;MAVHRGPSTKWLFTREQLENTPSRRCGIEADRELSYRQQAANLIQDIGQRLNVSQLIINTAIVYMHRFYMIHSFTKFHRNIISQTTLFLAAKVEEQPRKLEHVIKIAHACINPQEPALDTKSNAFHQQSQELGILETIVLQTLGFEITIDHPHTDVVRCSQLVRGKAFFVAIRRVNGLL
;
A
#
# COMPACT_ATOMS: atom_id res chain seq x y z
N MET A 1 -31.59 9.96 -4.12
CA MET A 1 -31.32 8.70 -4.85
C MET A 1 -29.85 8.38 -4.67
N ALA A 2 -29.51 7.38 -3.85
CA ALA A 2 -28.12 6.94 -3.69
C ALA A 2 -27.72 6.19 -4.96
N VAL A 3 -26.83 6.78 -5.76
CA VAL A 3 -26.19 6.09 -6.87
C VAL A 3 -25.30 5.02 -6.24
N HIS A 4 -25.78 3.77 -6.18
CA HIS A 4 -24.91 2.62 -6.04
C HIS A 4 -24.00 2.59 -7.28
N ARG A 5 -22.81 3.20 -7.15
CA ARG A 5 -21.72 2.94 -8.09
C ARG A 5 -21.37 1.47 -7.88
N GLY A 6 -21.74 0.61 -8.84
CA GLY A 6 -21.23 -0.76 -8.85
C GLY A 6 -19.70 -0.76 -8.80
N PRO A 7 -19.07 -1.85 -8.34
CA PRO A 7 -17.62 -1.89 -8.22
C PRO A 7 -16.98 -1.55 -9.57
N SER A 8 -16.13 -0.53 -9.57
CA SER A 8 -15.43 -0.04 -10.76
C SER A 8 -14.61 -1.19 -11.36
N THR A 9 -15.02 -1.67 -12.53
CA THR A 9 -14.29 -2.74 -13.27
C THR A 9 -12.93 -2.25 -13.80
N LYS A 10 -12.67 -0.94 -13.73
CA LYS A 10 -11.43 -0.28 -14.15
C LYS A 10 -10.17 -0.92 -13.58
N TRP A 11 -10.24 -1.44 -12.35
CA TRP A 11 -9.10 -2.02 -11.63
C TRP A 11 -9.09 -3.54 -11.58
N LEU A 12 -9.95 -4.18 -12.37
CA LEU A 12 -9.95 -5.63 -12.57
C LEU A 12 -9.28 -5.94 -13.90
N PHE A 13 -8.27 -6.80 -13.86
CA PHE A 13 -7.44 -7.09 -15.02
C PHE A 13 -7.55 -8.57 -15.38
N THR A 14 -7.58 -8.86 -16.68
CA THR A 14 -7.49 -10.21 -17.20
C THR A 14 -6.08 -10.77 -17.00
N ARG A 15 -5.95 -12.10 -17.10
CA ARG A 15 -4.65 -12.77 -17.02
C ARG A 15 -3.66 -12.26 -18.09
N GLU A 16 -4.14 -12.06 -19.32
CA GLU A 16 -3.33 -11.52 -20.42
C GLU A 16 -2.82 -10.10 -20.11
N GLN A 17 -3.64 -9.25 -19.49
CA GLN A 17 -3.21 -7.91 -19.05
C GLN A 17 -2.17 -7.97 -17.93
N LEU A 18 -2.28 -8.95 -17.02
CA LEU A 18 -1.29 -9.18 -15.96
C LEU A 18 0.02 -9.79 -16.49
N GLU A 19 -0.03 -10.48 -17.62
CA GLU A 19 1.18 -10.99 -18.30
C GLU A 19 1.89 -9.88 -19.09
N ASN A 20 1.17 -8.82 -19.46
CA ASN A 20 1.66 -7.70 -20.26
C ASN A 20 1.75 -6.36 -19.49
N THR A 21 2.18 -6.37 -18.22
CA THR A 21 2.31 -5.16 -17.39
C THR A 21 3.34 -4.15 -17.95
N PRO A 22 3.32 -2.87 -17.53
CA PRO A 22 4.38 -1.92 -17.86
C PRO A 22 5.79 -2.40 -17.46
N SER A 23 5.90 -3.11 -16.34
CA SER A 23 7.18 -3.68 -15.87
C SER A 23 7.68 -4.79 -16.81
N ARG A 24 6.80 -5.65 -17.30
CA ARG A 24 7.09 -6.69 -18.30
C ARG A 24 7.63 -6.10 -19.59
N ARG A 25 6.95 -5.07 -20.10
CA ARG A 25 7.37 -4.35 -21.31
C ARG A 25 8.72 -3.65 -21.14
N CYS A 26 9.14 -3.39 -19.91
CA CYS A 26 10.48 -2.87 -19.57
C CYS A 26 11.50 -3.97 -19.24
N GLY A 27 11.21 -5.24 -19.49
CA GLY A 27 12.14 -6.36 -19.32
C GLY A 27 12.21 -6.95 -17.90
N ILE A 28 11.21 -6.69 -17.04
CA ILE A 28 11.12 -7.37 -15.73
C ILE A 28 10.38 -8.70 -15.89
N GLU A 29 11.08 -9.79 -15.56
CA GLU A 29 10.58 -11.17 -15.56
C GLU A 29 9.45 -11.46 -14.58
N ALA A 30 8.64 -12.49 -14.92
CA ALA A 30 7.42 -12.93 -14.23
C ALA A 30 7.51 -12.81 -12.70
N ASP A 31 8.38 -13.66 -12.19
CA ASP A 31 8.62 -13.89 -10.77
C ASP A 31 9.30 -12.70 -10.09
N ARG A 32 10.13 -11.95 -10.83
CA ARG A 32 10.80 -10.77 -10.29
C ARG A 32 9.81 -9.65 -10.00
N GLU A 33 8.85 -9.40 -10.89
CA GLU A 33 7.79 -8.42 -10.64
C GLU A 33 6.92 -8.83 -9.46
N LEU A 34 6.55 -10.13 -9.38
CA LEU A 34 5.80 -10.66 -8.24
C LEU A 34 6.56 -10.47 -6.92
N SER A 35 7.84 -10.79 -6.91
CA SER A 35 8.73 -10.57 -5.76
C SER A 35 8.79 -9.10 -5.36
N TYR A 36 8.87 -8.17 -6.32
CA TYR A 36 8.85 -6.73 -6.03
C TYR A 36 7.54 -6.27 -5.41
N ARG A 37 6.40 -6.77 -5.89
CA ARG A 37 5.08 -6.47 -5.31
C ARG A 37 4.97 -7.00 -3.89
N GLN A 38 5.45 -8.22 -3.63
CA GLN A 38 5.45 -8.80 -2.28
C GLN A 38 6.36 -8.01 -1.32
N GLN A 39 7.58 -7.67 -1.76
CA GLN A 39 8.51 -6.88 -0.96
C GLN A 39 7.95 -5.48 -0.67
N ALA A 40 7.29 -4.84 -1.64
CA ALA A 40 6.62 -3.55 -1.43
C ALA A 40 5.48 -3.68 -0.40
N ALA A 41 4.63 -4.71 -0.51
CA ALA A 41 3.55 -4.95 0.44
C ALA A 41 4.07 -5.17 1.87
N ASN A 42 5.14 -5.96 2.03
CA ASN A 42 5.78 -6.19 3.32
C ASN A 42 6.34 -4.88 3.89
N LEU A 43 7.01 -4.07 3.07
CA LEU A 43 7.54 -2.78 3.50
C LEU A 43 6.41 -1.83 3.95
N ILE A 44 5.30 -1.78 3.21
CA ILE A 44 4.11 -0.98 3.60
C ILE A 44 3.56 -1.45 4.95
N GLN A 45 3.48 -2.76 5.16
CA GLN A 45 3.04 -3.35 6.43
C GLN A 45 3.97 -2.95 7.59
N ASP A 46 5.29 -3.10 7.42
CA ASP A 46 6.27 -2.80 8.46
C ASP A 46 6.29 -1.31 8.83
N ILE A 47 6.26 -0.42 7.82
CA ILE A 47 6.17 1.03 8.04
C ILE A 47 4.85 1.37 8.73
N GLY A 48 3.74 0.79 8.27
CA GLY A 48 2.41 1.04 8.82
C GLY A 48 2.27 0.65 10.29
N GLN A 49 2.79 -0.52 10.66
CA GLN A 49 2.81 -0.97 12.05
C GLN A 49 3.63 -0.03 12.94
N ARG A 50 4.82 0.37 12.48
CA ARG A 50 5.69 1.31 13.23
C ARG A 50 5.11 2.71 13.33
N LEU A 51 4.34 3.16 12.33
CA LEU A 51 3.58 4.41 12.37
C LEU A 51 2.29 4.32 13.20
N ASN A 52 1.95 3.13 13.70
CA ASN A 52 0.73 2.84 14.44
C ASN A 52 -0.52 3.33 13.68
N VAL A 53 -0.60 3.00 12.38
CA VAL A 53 -1.82 3.22 11.57
C VAL A 53 -2.66 1.95 11.53
N SER A 54 -3.96 2.09 11.30
CA SER A 54 -4.86 0.94 11.24
C SER A 54 -4.49 -0.03 10.10
N GLN A 55 -4.82 -1.32 10.26
CA GLN A 55 -4.63 -2.31 9.19
C GLN A 55 -5.46 -1.95 7.94
N LEU A 56 -6.58 -1.24 8.11
CA LEU A 56 -7.37 -0.70 7.00
C LEU A 56 -6.52 0.21 6.12
N ILE A 57 -5.81 1.18 6.71
CA ILE A 57 -4.92 2.11 6.00
C ILE A 57 -3.80 1.35 5.28
N ILE A 58 -3.20 0.37 5.95
CA ILE A 58 -2.13 -0.46 5.38
C ILE A 58 -2.65 -1.21 4.15
N ASN A 59 -3.84 -1.82 4.26
CA ASN A 59 -4.46 -2.52 3.14
C ASN A 59 -4.80 -1.55 1.99
N THR A 60 -5.33 -0.35 2.29
CA THR A 60 -5.61 0.69 1.29
C THR A 60 -4.33 1.07 0.54
N ALA A 61 -3.23 1.27 1.25
CA ALA A 61 -1.93 1.59 0.66
C ALA A 61 -1.38 0.46 -0.24
N ILE A 62 -1.52 -0.80 0.18
CA ILE A 62 -1.14 -1.97 -0.63
C ILE A 62 -1.95 -2.00 -1.93
N VAL A 63 -3.26 -1.73 -1.88
CA VAL A 63 -4.10 -1.65 -3.09
C VAL A 63 -3.65 -0.52 -4.01
N TYR A 64 -3.33 0.66 -3.46
CA TYR A 64 -2.76 1.76 -4.24
C TYR A 64 -1.46 1.36 -4.94
N MET A 65 -0.55 0.70 -4.24
CA MET A 65 0.71 0.20 -4.81
C MET A 65 0.44 -0.79 -5.96
N HIS A 66 -0.48 -1.76 -5.76
CA HIS A 66 -0.81 -2.72 -6.80
C HIS A 66 -1.39 -2.05 -8.05
N ARG A 67 -2.34 -1.14 -7.87
CA ARG A 67 -2.96 -0.36 -8.96
C ARG A 67 -1.94 0.53 -9.66
N PHE A 68 -1.07 1.20 -8.91
CA PHE A 68 -0.02 2.06 -9.46
C PHE A 68 0.89 1.31 -10.43
N TYR A 69 1.35 0.11 -10.04
CA TYR A 69 2.23 -0.72 -10.88
C TYR A 69 1.49 -1.48 -12.00
N MET A 70 0.18 -1.33 -12.14
CA MET A 70 -0.52 -1.71 -13.38
C MET A 70 -0.42 -0.64 -14.46
N ILE A 71 -0.08 0.60 -14.08
CA ILE A 71 0.07 1.74 -14.99
C ILE A 71 1.54 2.12 -15.19
N HIS A 72 2.36 1.98 -14.15
CA HIS A 72 3.78 2.32 -14.16
C HIS A 72 4.69 1.11 -13.96
N SER A 73 5.96 1.26 -14.34
CA SER A 73 6.98 0.20 -14.20
C SER A 73 7.82 0.38 -12.94
N PHE A 74 8.21 -0.74 -12.31
CA PHE A 74 9.22 -0.76 -11.24
C PHE A 74 10.60 -0.24 -11.69
N THR A 75 10.88 -0.24 -13.00
CA THR A 75 12.13 0.37 -13.55
C THR A 75 12.11 1.89 -13.50
N LYS A 76 10.93 2.51 -13.48
CA LYS A 76 10.77 3.97 -13.45
C LYS A 76 10.57 4.50 -12.04
N PHE A 77 9.78 3.78 -11.24
CA PHE A 77 9.46 4.17 -9.87
C PHE A 77 9.85 3.07 -8.91
N HIS A 78 10.85 3.34 -8.07
CA HIS A 78 11.37 2.36 -7.14
C HIS A 78 10.35 2.02 -6.05
N ARG A 79 10.27 0.74 -5.66
CA ARG A 79 9.27 0.25 -4.70
C ARG A 79 9.34 0.94 -3.34
N ASN A 80 10.53 1.31 -2.88
CA ASN A 80 10.73 1.88 -1.54
C ASN A 80 10.06 3.25 -1.37
N ILE A 81 10.17 4.13 -2.38
CA ILE A 81 9.58 5.47 -2.30
C ILE A 81 8.06 5.39 -2.54
N ILE A 82 7.60 4.57 -3.49
CA ILE A 82 6.15 4.37 -3.71
C ILE A 82 5.46 3.75 -2.50
N SER A 83 6.13 2.85 -1.77
CA SER A 83 5.57 2.23 -0.55
C SER A 83 5.27 3.26 0.54
N GLN A 84 6.22 4.16 0.84
CA GLN A 84 5.97 5.22 1.83
C GLN A 84 5.00 6.30 1.31
N THR A 85 5.02 6.64 0.02
CA THR A 85 4.07 7.59 -0.58
C THR A 85 2.63 7.08 -0.54
N THR A 86 2.40 5.82 -0.94
CA THR A 86 1.05 5.22 -0.94
C THR A 86 0.49 5.10 0.46
N LEU A 87 1.32 4.77 1.45
CA LEU A 87 0.93 4.73 2.86
C LEU A 87 0.64 6.12 3.43
N PHE A 88 1.46 7.12 3.12
CA PHE A 88 1.22 8.51 3.50
C PHE A 88 -0.12 9.01 2.95
N LEU A 89 -0.38 8.75 1.66
CA LEU A 89 -1.63 9.12 1.02
C LEU A 89 -2.83 8.40 1.65
N ALA A 90 -2.75 7.07 1.83
CA ALA A 90 -3.83 6.30 2.43
C ALA A 90 -4.18 6.77 3.85
N ALA A 91 -3.16 7.07 4.67
CA ALA A 91 -3.36 7.60 6.02
C ALA A 91 -4.09 8.95 6.03
N LYS A 92 -3.83 9.82 5.03
CA LYS A 92 -4.58 11.07 4.86
C LYS A 92 -6.02 10.84 4.43
N VAL A 93 -6.27 9.92 3.50
CA VAL A 93 -7.61 9.63 2.97
C VAL A 93 -8.52 9.00 4.03
N GLU A 94 -7.96 8.15 4.89
CA GLU A 94 -8.70 7.47 5.98
C GLU A 94 -8.71 8.32 7.29
N GLU A 95 -8.47 9.63 7.20
CA GLU A 95 -8.55 10.58 8.31
C GLU A 95 -7.64 10.26 9.52
N GLN A 96 -6.52 9.56 9.30
CA GLN A 96 -5.48 9.32 10.30
C GLN A 96 -4.10 9.83 9.81
N PRO A 97 -3.96 11.13 9.47
CA PRO A 97 -2.75 11.66 8.87
C PRO A 97 -1.53 11.51 9.78
N ARG A 98 -0.37 11.27 9.16
CA ARG A 98 0.94 11.23 9.82
C ARG A 98 1.83 12.33 9.24
N LYS A 99 2.70 12.92 10.07
CA LYS A 99 3.66 13.93 9.60
C LYS A 99 4.60 13.31 8.56
N LEU A 100 4.83 14.01 7.46
CA LEU A 100 5.71 13.56 6.36
C LEU A 100 7.09 13.15 6.88
N GLU A 101 7.69 13.99 7.72
CA GLU A 101 8.98 13.71 8.38
C GLU A 101 8.98 12.36 9.11
N HIS A 102 7.89 12.06 9.83
CA HIS A 102 7.79 10.84 10.60
C HIS A 102 7.69 9.61 9.70
N VAL A 103 6.92 9.71 8.60
CA VAL A 103 6.84 8.64 7.60
C VAL A 103 8.21 8.35 6.98
N ILE A 104 8.93 9.40 6.57
CA ILE A 104 10.26 9.28 5.96
C ILE A 104 11.26 8.64 6.93
N LYS A 105 11.29 9.08 8.19
CA LYS A 105 12.18 8.53 9.23
C LYS A 105 11.93 7.05 9.48
N ILE A 106 10.66 6.65 9.61
CA ILE A 106 10.31 5.24 9.82
C ILE A 106 10.63 4.41 8.57
N ALA A 107 10.32 4.92 7.37
CA ALA A 107 10.66 4.24 6.12
C ALA A 107 12.18 4.02 5.99
N HIS A 108 12.99 5.04 6.28
CA HIS A 108 14.45 4.93 6.30
C HIS A 108 14.93 3.85 7.27
N ALA A 109 14.40 3.83 8.50
CA ALA A 109 14.76 2.83 9.49
C ALA A 109 14.33 1.40 9.11
N CYS A 110 13.26 1.22 8.33
CA CYS A 110 12.85 -0.08 7.80
C CYS A 110 13.75 -0.55 6.65
N ILE A 111 14.14 0.37 5.76
CA ILE A 111 14.92 0.06 4.56
C ILE A 111 16.40 -0.14 4.90
N ASN A 112 16.93 0.71 5.80
CA ASN A 112 18.35 0.79 6.14
C ASN A 112 18.54 0.61 7.67
N PRO A 113 18.28 -0.60 8.23
CA PRO A 113 18.29 -0.81 9.68
C PRO A 113 19.68 -0.66 10.34
N GLN A 114 20.75 -0.74 9.54
CA GLN A 114 22.13 -0.59 10.01
C GLN A 114 22.64 0.86 9.91
N GLU A 115 21.90 1.73 9.23
CA GLU A 115 22.28 3.13 9.08
C GLU A 115 21.79 3.97 10.26
N PRO A 116 22.49 5.07 10.60
CA PRO A 116 22.02 6.00 11.61
C PRO A 116 20.68 6.63 11.22
N ALA A 117 19.98 7.16 12.22
CA ALA A 117 18.74 7.89 12.01
C ALA A 117 18.95 9.06 11.04
N LEU A 118 18.00 9.24 10.12
CA LEU A 118 18.06 10.26 9.09
C LEU A 118 18.00 11.67 9.70
N ASP A 119 19.02 12.49 9.41
CA ASP A 119 19.05 13.89 9.82
C ASP A 119 18.08 14.73 8.99
N THR A 120 17.18 15.45 9.66
CA THR A 120 16.14 16.28 9.03
C THR A 120 16.68 17.55 8.39
N LYS A 121 17.90 17.96 8.74
CA LYS A 121 18.58 19.10 8.13
C LYS A 121 19.41 18.69 6.92
N SER A 122 19.53 17.39 6.65
CA SER A 122 20.31 16.90 5.52
C SER A 122 19.63 17.22 4.18
N ASN A 123 20.44 17.52 3.16
CA ASN A 123 19.94 17.70 1.80
C ASN A 123 19.21 16.45 1.28
N ALA A 124 19.63 15.25 1.69
CA ALA A 124 18.99 13.99 1.34
C ALA A 124 17.55 13.91 1.86
N PHE A 125 17.31 14.28 3.11
CA PHE A 125 15.96 14.32 3.69
C PHE A 125 15.06 15.34 2.96
N HIS A 126 15.60 16.52 2.66
CA HIS A 126 14.85 17.55 1.92
C HIS A 126 14.48 17.10 0.51
N GLN A 127 15.42 16.46 -0.20
CA GLN A 127 15.17 15.91 -1.53
C GLN A 127 14.11 14.80 -1.49
N GLN A 128 14.20 13.86 -0.55
CA GLN A 128 13.21 12.79 -0.38
C GLN A 128 11.83 13.35 -0.02
N SER A 129 11.77 14.41 0.80
CA SER A 129 10.52 15.06 1.17
C SER A 129 9.83 15.73 -0.03
N GLN A 130 10.60 16.41 -0.87
CA GLN A 130 10.11 17.00 -2.12
C GLN A 130 9.65 15.93 -3.10
N GLU A 131 10.45 14.87 -3.28
CA GLU A 131 10.13 13.74 -4.15
C GLU A 131 8.83 13.06 -3.70
N LEU A 132 8.65 12.81 -2.41
CA LEU A 132 7.44 12.19 -1.87
C LEU A 132 6.20 13.05 -2.16
N GLY A 133 6.29 14.37 -2.03
CA GLY A 133 5.19 15.28 -2.36
C GLY A 133 4.80 15.27 -3.84
N ILE A 134 5.80 15.19 -4.74
CA ILE A 134 5.56 15.06 -6.17
C ILE A 134 4.92 13.70 -6.48
N LEU A 135 5.47 12.62 -5.93
CA LEU A 135 4.98 11.27 -6.14
C LEU A 135 3.57 11.07 -5.59
N GLU A 136 3.21 11.72 -4.50
CA GLU A 136 1.84 11.71 -3.98
C GLU A 136 0.86 12.21 -5.05
N THR A 137 1.18 13.32 -5.71
CA THR A 137 0.35 13.87 -6.78
C THR A 137 0.26 12.90 -7.95
N ILE A 138 1.39 12.26 -8.33
CA ILE A 138 1.43 11.27 -9.40
C ILE A 138 0.59 10.05 -9.05
N VAL A 139 0.64 9.55 -7.81
CA VAL A 139 -0.18 8.42 -7.34
C VAL A 139 -1.65 8.77 -7.42
N LEU A 140 -2.05 9.94 -6.90
CA LEU A 140 -3.44 10.42 -6.97
C LEU A 140 -3.98 10.48 -8.40
N GLN A 141 -3.21 11.09 -9.31
CA GLN A 141 -3.57 11.18 -10.72
C GLN A 141 -3.63 9.80 -11.39
N THR A 142 -2.70 8.91 -11.06
CA THR A 142 -2.66 7.54 -11.59
C THR A 142 -3.89 6.74 -11.17
N LEU A 143 -4.33 6.90 -9.92
CA LEU A 143 -5.56 6.28 -9.42
C LEU A 143 -6.82 6.93 -9.99
N GLY A 144 -6.69 8.05 -10.72
CA GLY A 144 -7.80 8.84 -11.24
C GLY A 144 -8.68 9.40 -10.12
N PHE A 145 -8.07 9.73 -8.97
CA PHE A 145 -8.75 10.19 -7.76
C PHE A 145 -9.80 9.21 -7.21
N GLU A 146 -9.76 7.94 -7.63
CA GLU A 146 -10.57 6.85 -7.08
C GLU A 146 -9.89 6.28 -5.83
N ILE A 147 -9.95 7.07 -4.75
CA ILE A 147 -9.26 6.85 -3.47
C ILE A 147 -10.10 6.10 -2.43
N THR A 148 -11.38 5.84 -2.70
CA THR A 148 -12.21 5.00 -1.83
C THR A 148 -12.03 3.55 -2.24
N ILE A 149 -11.47 2.74 -1.35
CA ILE A 149 -11.21 1.32 -1.58
C ILE A 149 -12.16 0.48 -0.74
N ASP A 150 -12.99 -0.33 -1.40
CA ASP A 150 -13.77 -1.35 -0.74
C ASP A 150 -12.86 -2.55 -0.42
N HIS A 151 -12.68 -2.82 0.87
CA HIS A 151 -11.87 -3.94 1.34
C HIS A 151 -12.71 -5.19 1.56
N PRO A 152 -12.21 -6.39 1.19
CA PRO A 152 -12.94 -7.64 1.37
C PRO A 152 -13.20 -7.99 2.84
N HIS A 153 -12.45 -7.39 3.77
CA HIS A 153 -12.63 -7.54 5.21
C HIS A 153 -14.06 -7.23 5.67
N THR A 154 -14.71 -6.22 5.07
CA THR A 154 -16.08 -5.83 5.39
C THR A 154 -17.06 -6.96 5.06
N ASP A 155 -16.89 -7.61 3.91
CA ASP A 155 -17.75 -8.72 3.49
C ASP A 155 -17.47 -9.99 4.29
N VAL A 156 -16.21 -10.27 4.63
CA VAL A 156 -15.84 -11.39 5.51
C VAL A 156 -16.48 -11.26 6.88
N VAL A 157 -16.46 -10.07 7.48
CA VAL A 157 -17.11 -9.80 8.77
C VAL A 157 -18.63 -9.96 8.67
N ARG A 158 -19.25 -9.38 7.63
CA ARG A 158 -20.69 -9.47 7.40
C ARG A 158 -21.14 -10.92 7.24
N CYS A 159 -20.44 -11.69 6.40
CA CYS A 159 -20.73 -13.12 6.21
C CYS A 159 -20.55 -13.90 7.51
N SER A 160 -19.47 -13.67 8.26
CA SER A 160 -19.21 -14.33 9.55
C SER A 160 -20.30 -14.08 10.60
N GLN A 161 -20.84 -12.86 10.65
CA GLN A 161 -21.96 -12.49 11.53
C GLN A 161 -23.27 -13.16 11.09
N LEU A 162 -23.55 -13.20 9.79
CA LEU A 162 -24.74 -13.83 9.22
C LEU A 162 -24.78 -15.34 9.45
N VAL A 163 -23.64 -16.02 9.36
CA VAL A 163 -23.56 -17.48 9.60
C VAL A 163 -23.48 -17.87 11.09
N ARG A 164 -23.70 -16.92 12.02
CA ARG A 164 -23.56 -17.12 13.48
C ARG A 164 -22.24 -17.80 13.85
N GLY A 165 -21.13 -17.33 13.28
CA GLY A 165 -19.80 -17.93 13.41
C GLY A 165 -19.18 -17.84 14.82
N LYS A 166 -19.80 -18.43 15.84
CA LYS A 166 -19.16 -18.63 17.17
C LYS A 166 -17.95 -19.57 17.09
N ALA A 167 -17.81 -20.37 16.02
CA ALA A 167 -16.69 -21.28 15.83
C ALA A 167 -15.46 -20.65 15.12
N PHE A 168 -15.64 -19.59 14.33
CA PHE A 168 -14.53 -19.00 13.54
C PHE A 168 -13.60 -18.11 14.39
N PHE A 169 -14.15 -17.41 15.38
CA PHE A 169 -13.37 -16.56 16.29
C PHE A 169 -12.42 -17.37 17.19
N VAL A 170 -12.76 -18.61 17.54
CA VAL A 170 -11.89 -19.50 18.33
C VAL A 170 -10.71 -20.01 17.51
N ALA A 171 -10.89 -20.26 16.21
CA ALA A 171 -9.82 -20.71 15.33
C ALA A 171 -8.80 -19.59 15.04
N ILE A 172 -9.24 -18.35 14.79
CA ILE A 172 -8.33 -17.22 14.53
C ILE A 172 -7.54 -16.82 15.79
N ARG A 173 -8.13 -16.93 16.99
CA ARG A 173 -7.39 -16.76 18.26
C ARG A 173 -6.33 -17.85 18.49
N ARG A 174 -6.51 -19.05 17.93
CA ARG A 174 -5.55 -20.15 18.05
C ARG A 174 -4.34 -20.02 17.11
N VAL A 175 -4.47 -19.26 16.02
CA VAL A 175 -3.38 -19.05 15.04
C VAL A 175 -2.46 -17.88 15.45
N ASN A 176 -2.95 -16.93 16.27
CA ASN A 176 -2.16 -15.76 16.72
C ASN A 176 -1.40 -15.94 18.06
N GLY A 177 -1.12 -17.18 18.47
CA GLY A 177 -0.06 -17.49 19.45
C GLY A 177 0.08 -16.55 20.66
N LEU A 178 -1.02 -16.21 21.33
CA LEU A 178 -1.00 -15.53 22.62
C LEU A 178 -1.33 -16.54 23.72
N LEU A 179 -0.30 -17.30 24.09
CA LEU A 179 -0.02 -17.74 25.46
C LEU A 179 1.37 -17.21 25.82
#